data_AF-A0AAN8UR83-F1
#
_entry.id   AF-A0AAN8UR83-F1
#
_cell.length_a   1.000
_cell.length_b   1.000
_cell.length_c   1.000
_cell.angle_alpha   90.00
_cell.angle_beta   90.00
_cell.angle_gamma   90.00
#
_symmetry.space_group_name_H-M   'P 1'
#
loop_
_entity.id
_entity.type
_entity.pdbx_description
1 polymer ?
#
loop_
_entity_poly.entity_id
_entity_poly.type
_entity_poly.pdbx_seq_one_letter_code
_entity_poly.pdbx_strand_id
1 'polypeptide(L)'
;MDYFHDVMNIFFPLISLIWLIFLVPTLIISRFFHSIVKFIYKENVAGKVVLITGASSGIGEHLAYEYAKRGACLVLTARRESRLQNVADKALQLGSPEVVAIRADVSKVGDCKKQIDEAVKHFGRLDHLVNNAGILSIGNIEDPTNFSEFTSVMETNFWGSVYTTHYAIPHLRKSKGKIIVNASIAGWTPTPKLSIYNASKAALISFYETLRVELGADIGITIVAPGLVSSEMTKDEYMIKVRQVISAKRCAKAIVNSACRGDTYLTEPSWFKMLPVWKLVFPEATEQLCRWLSQ
;
A
#
# COMPACT_ATOMS: atom_id res chain seq x y z
N MET A 1 23.78 35.11 -1.46
CA MET A 1 22.98 33.88 -1.26
C MET A 1 21.69 34.23 -0.53
N ASP A 2 21.76 34.95 0.59
CA ASP A 2 20.57 35.31 1.40
C ASP A 2 19.53 36.16 0.66
N TYR A 3 19.97 37.21 -0.07
CA TYR A 3 19.06 38.03 -0.89
C TYR A 3 18.29 37.23 -1.95
N PHE A 4 18.91 36.21 -2.54
CA PHE A 4 18.23 35.34 -3.50
C PHE A 4 17.14 34.51 -2.82
N HIS A 5 17.39 34.01 -1.60
CA HIS A 5 16.38 33.30 -0.82
C HIS A 5 15.22 34.22 -0.43
N ASP A 6 15.48 35.45 0.00
CA ASP A 6 14.44 36.42 0.35
C ASP A 6 13.52 36.75 -0.83
N VAL A 7 14.12 36.99 -2.00
CA VAL A 7 13.38 37.21 -3.25
C VAL A 7 12.56 35.96 -3.60
N MET A 8 13.17 34.77 -3.57
CA MET A 8 12.47 33.51 -3.89
C MET A 8 11.32 33.22 -2.93
N ASN A 9 11.45 33.54 -1.65
CA ASN A 9 10.40 33.34 -0.64
C ASN A 9 9.15 34.19 -0.91
N ILE A 10 9.29 35.35 -1.55
CA ILE A 10 8.17 36.22 -1.91
C ILE A 10 7.58 35.82 -3.27
N PHE A 11 8.43 35.66 -4.28
CA PHE A 11 7.95 35.43 -5.65
C PHE A 11 7.44 34.01 -5.88
N PHE A 12 8.09 32.99 -5.32
CA PHE A 12 7.76 31.60 -5.61
C PHE A 12 6.33 31.21 -5.17
N PRO A 13 5.83 31.61 -3.98
CA PRO A 13 4.44 31.36 -3.60
C PRO A 13 3.43 32.08 -4.52
N LEU A 14 3.69 33.34 -4.86
CA LEU A 14 2.80 34.14 -5.73
C LEU A 14 2.70 33.54 -7.14
N ILE A 15 3.87 33.21 -7.72
CA ILE A 15 3.96 32.53 -9.01
C ILE A 15 3.24 31.19 -8.94
N SER A 16 3.51 30.38 -7.90
CA SER A 16 2.86 29.07 -7.71
C SER A 16 1.33 29.17 -7.64
N LEU A 17 0.79 30.19 -6.97
CA LEU A 17 -0.66 30.41 -6.85
C LEU A 17 -1.30 30.76 -8.21
N ILE A 18 -0.63 31.59 -9.01
CA ILE A 18 -1.05 31.89 -10.38
C ILE A 18 -1.01 30.62 -11.24
N TRP A 19 0.08 29.86 -11.20
CA TRP A 19 0.19 28.60 -11.93
C TRP A 19 -0.87 27.59 -11.53
N LEU A 20 -1.26 27.50 -10.26
CA LEU A 20 -2.33 26.61 -9.80
C LEU A 20 -3.67 26.94 -10.48
N ILE A 21 -4.01 28.22 -10.67
CA ILE A 21 -5.27 28.62 -11.32
C ILE A 21 -5.34 28.11 -12.76
N PHE A 22 -4.22 28.09 -13.50
CA PHE A 22 -4.19 27.68 -14.91
C PHE A 22 -3.87 26.19 -15.11
N LEU A 23 -2.98 25.61 -14.28
CA LEU A 23 -2.56 24.21 -14.38
C LEU A 23 -3.58 23.24 -13.80
N VAL A 24 -4.24 23.59 -12.69
CA VAL A 24 -5.16 22.64 -12.04
C VAL A 24 -6.33 22.26 -12.96
N PRO A 25 -7.03 23.19 -13.65
CA PRO A 25 -8.11 22.83 -14.57
C PRO A 25 -7.63 21.92 -15.72
N THR A 26 -6.48 22.24 -16.32
CA THR A 26 -5.92 21.46 -17.45
C THR A 26 -5.49 20.06 -17.01
N LEU A 27 -4.87 19.94 -15.82
CA LEU A 27 -4.53 18.65 -15.22
C LEU A 27 -5.77 17.84 -14.85
N ILE A 28 -6.83 18.47 -14.33
CA ILE A 28 -8.10 17.78 -14.02
C ILE A 28 -8.70 17.20 -15.31
N ILE A 29 -8.76 17.98 -16.39
CA ILE A 29 -9.27 17.54 -17.69
C ILE A 29 -8.43 16.37 -18.22
N SER A 30 -7.10 16.50 -18.21
CA SER A 30 -6.20 15.43 -18.62
C SER A 30 -6.39 14.15 -17.79
N ARG A 31 -6.49 14.28 -16.46
CA ARG A 31 -6.77 13.13 -15.56
C ARG A 31 -8.12 12.51 -15.82
N PHE A 32 -9.15 13.30 -16.16
CA PHE A 32 -10.47 12.78 -16.53
C PHE A 32 -10.38 11.90 -17.78
N PHE A 33 -9.77 12.39 -18.85
CA PHE A 33 -9.55 11.60 -20.07
C PHE A 33 -8.71 10.35 -19.80
N HIS A 34 -7.62 10.49 -19.05
CA HIS A 34 -6.75 9.36 -18.71
C HIS A 34 -7.48 8.32 -17.84
N SER A 35 -8.39 8.76 -16.96
CA SER A 35 -9.26 7.89 -16.17
C SER A 35 -10.26 7.13 -17.05
N ILE A 36 -10.83 7.77 -18.08
CA ILE A 36 -11.69 7.10 -19.06
C ILE A 36 -10.90 6.03 -19.82
N VAL A 37 -9.71 6.36 -20.31
CA VAL A 37 -8.85 5.41 -21.03
C VAL A 37 -8.52 4.21 -20.14
N LYS A 38 -8.11 4.43 -18.89
CA LYS A 38 -7.81 3.35 -17.91
C LYS A 38 -9.03 2.52 -17.52
N PHE A 39 -10.23 3.12 -17.55
CA PHE A 39 -11.46 2.39 -17.32
C PHE A 39 -11.77 1.41 -18.46
N ILE A 40 -11.48 1.80 -19.70
CA ILE A 40 -11.68 0.97 -20.90
C ILE A 40 -10.59 -0.10 -21.00
N TYR A 41 -9.32 0.28 -20.87
CA TYR A 41 -8.16 -0.61 -21.04
C TYR A 41 -7.64 -1.15 -19.70
N LYS A 42 -8.48 -1.91 -19.00
CA LYS A 42 -8.06 -2.64 -17.80
C LYS A 42 -7.23 -3.87 -18.18
N GLU A 43 -6.16 -4.10 -17.45
CA GLU A 43 -5.35 -5.30 -17.59
C GLU A 43 -6.12 -6.55 -17.17
N ASN A 44 -6.00 -7.60 -17.99
CA ASN A 44 -6.44 -8.94 -17.63
C ASN A 44 -5.31 -9.67 -16.87
N VAL A 45 -5.64 -10.20 -15.70
CA VAL A 45 -4.68 -10.90 -14.82
C VAL A 45 -4.77 -12.43 -14.93
N ALA A 46 -5.65 -12.96 -15.80
CA ALA A 46 -5.71 -14.39 -16.06
C ALA A 46 -4.35 -14.92 -16.56
N GLY A 47 -3.83 -15.96 -15.90
CA GLY A 47 -2.51 -16.55 -16.19
C GLY A 47 -1.30 -15.72 -15.74
N LYS A 48 -1.49 -14.52 -15.15
CA LYS A 48 -0.40 -13.74 -14.55
C LYS A 48 0.01 -14.31 -13.20
N VAL A 49 1.28 -14.15 -12.84
CA VAL A 49 1.84 -14.61 -11.56
C VAL A 49 1.83 -13.45 -10.56
N VAL A 50 1.09 -13.62 -9.47
CA VAL A 50 0.90 -12.58 -8.44
C VAL A 50 1.44 -13.09 -7.11
N LEU A 51 2.47 -12.42 -6.58
CA LEU A 51 2.98 -12.69 -5.24
C LEU A 51 2.32 -11.76 -4.22
N ILE A 52 1.78 -12.31 -3.13
CA ILE A 52 1.09 -11.54 -2.08
C ILE A 52 1.73 -11.84 -0.72
N THR A 53 2.32 -10.81 -0.10
CA THR A 53 2.85 -10.92 1.25
C THR A 53 1.77 -10.68 2.31
N GLY A 54 1.86 -11.38 3.45
CA GLY A 54 0.86 -11.29 4.51
C GLY A 54 -0.50 -11.85 4.10
N ALA A 55 -0.51 -12.89 3.26
CA ALA A 55 -1.73 -13.43 2.65
C ALA A 55 -2.60 -14.29 3.60
N SER A 56 -2.13 -14.63 4.80
CA SER A 56 -2.81 -15.57 5.69
C SER A 56 -4.01 -14.99 6.49
N SER A 57 -4.39 -13.73 6.27
CA SER A 57 -5.55 -13.09 6.91
C SER A 57 -5.88 -11.72 6.31
N GLY A 58 -7.07 -11.20 6.61
CA GLY A 58 -7.41 -9.78 6.43
C GLY A 58 -7.40 -9.36 4.96
N ILE A 59 -6.79 -8.21 4.65
CA ILE A 59 -6.73 -7.71 3.26
C ILE A 59 -5.97 -8.69 2.37
N GLY A 60 -4.83 -9.23 2.82
CA GLY A 60 -4.00 -10.16 2.05
C GLY A 60 -4.74 -11.43 1.63
N GLU A 61 -5.52 -12.01 2.54
CA GLU A 61 -6.37 -13.17 2.25
C GLU A 61 -7.41 -12.83 1.17
N HIS A 62 -8.13 -11.73 1.33
CA HIS A 62 -9.14 -11.34 0.35
C HIS A 62 -8.53 -10.89 -0.99
N LEU A 63 -7.30 -10.37 -0.99
CA LEU A 63 -6.55 -10.11 -2.22
C LEU A 63 -6.28 -11.41 -2.98
N ALA A 64 -5.85 -12.47 -2.29
CA ALA A 64 -5.65 -13.79 -2.89
C ALA A 64 -6.95 -14.29 -3.55
N TYR A 65 -8.08 -14.19 -2.84
CA TYR A 65 -9.38 -14.60 -3.37
C TYR A 65 -9.84 -13.75 -4.57
N GLU A 66 -9.57 -12.45 -4.55
CA GLU A 66 -9.96 -11.56 -5.65
C GLU A 66 -9.09 -11.77 -6.91
N TYR A 67 -7.80 -12.02 -6.75
CA TYR A 67 -6.95 -12.42 -7.88
C TYR A 67 -7.30 -13.83 -8.41
N ALA A 68 -7.59 -14.78 -7.52
CA ALA A 68 -8.02 -16.13 -7.88
C ALA A 68 -9.27 -16.15 -8.77
N LYS A 69 -10.32 -15.39 -8.39
CA LYS A 69 -11.54 -15.26 -9.21
C LYS A 69 -11.31 -14.68 -10.60
N ARG A 70 -10.17 -14.03 -10.81
CA ARG A 70 -9.76 -13.45 -12.10
C ARG A 70 -8.76 -14.35 -12.85
N GLY A 71 -8.54 -15.58 -12.38
CA GLY A 71 -7.72 -16.59 -13.04
C GLY A 71 -6.21 -16.36 -12.94
N ALA A 72 -5.73 -15.56 -11.98
CA ALA A 72 -4.29 -15.36 -11.77
C ALA A 72 -3.67 -16.58 -11.08
N CYS A 73 -2.41 -16.90 -11.39
CA CYS A 73 -1.60 -17.83 -10.60
C CYS A 73 -1.02 -17.10 -9.39
N LEU A 74 -1.01 -17.74 -8.22
CA LEU A 74 -0.70 -17.08 -6.96
C LEU A 74 0.53 -17.65 -6.27
N VAL A 75 1.34 -16.75 -5.71
CA VAL A 75 2.34 -17.08 -4.69
C VAL A 75 1.93 -16.37 -3.40
N LEU A 76 1.51 -17.13 -2.41
CA LEU A 76 1.02 -16.60 -1.14
C LEU A 76 2.09 -16.75 -0.09
N THR A 77 2.42 -15.67 0.62
CA THR A 77 3.47 -15.71 1.64
C THR A 77 3.02 -15.14 2.98
N ALA A 78 3.34 -15.83 4.06
CA ALA A 78 3.09 -15.41 5.44
C ALA A 78 3.84 -16.30 6.43
N ARG A 79 3.89 -15.89 7.70
CA ARG A 79 4.50 -16.67 8.80
C ARG A 79 3.64 -17.87 9.26
N ARG A 80 2.32 -17.76 9.14
CA ARG A 80 1.33 -18.74 9.65
C ARG A 80 0.96 -19.74 8.56
N GLU A 81 1.75 -20.80 8.46
CA GLU A 81 1.68 -21.80 7.39
C GLU A 81 0.31 -22.49 7.27
N SER A 82 -0.27 -22.95 8.38
CA SER A 82 -1.59 -23.62 8.36
C SER A 82 -2.71 -22.73 7.80
N ARG A 83 -2.73 -21.45 8.19
CA ARG A 83 -3.70 -20.50 7.65
C ARG A 83 -3.43 -20.16 6.20
N LEU A 84 -2.15 -20.03 5.83
CA LEU A 84 -1.75 -19.76 4.46
C LEU A 84 -2.21 -20.88 3.52
N GLN A 85 -2.09 -22.14 3.95
CA GLN A 85 -2.57 -23.28 3.19
C GLN A 85 -4.10 -23.25 3.00
N ASN A 86 -4.87 -22.93 4.04
CA ASN A 86 -6.32 -22.77 3.91
C ASN A 86 -6.70 -21.69 2.88
N VAL A 87 -5.97 -20.57 2.86
CA VAL A 87 -6.16 -19.50 1.86
C VAL A 87 -5.80 -20.01 0.46
N ALA A 88 -4.74 -20.78 0.32
CA ALA A 88 -4.32 -21.37 -0.96
C ALA A 88 -5.37 -22.33 -1.51
N ASP A 89 -5.86 -23.27 -0.69
CA ASP A 89 -6.91 -24.22 -1.07
C ASP A 89 -8.19 -23.50 -1.49
N LYS A 90 -8.56 -22.45 -0.74
CA LYS A 90 -9.72 -21.64 -1.08
C LYS A 90 -9.53 -20.84 -2.37
N ALA A 91 -8.33 -20.32 -2.62
CA ALA A 91 -8.01 -19.61 -3.85
C ALA A 91 -8.08 -20.53 -5.07
N LEU A 92 -7.61 -21.78 -4.97
CA LEU A 92 -7.79 -22.80 -6.02
C LEU A 92 -9.29 -23.03 -6.32
N GLN A 93 -10.10 -23.25 -5.28
CA GLN A 93 -11.56 -23.42 -5.43
C GLN A 93 -12.26 -22.21 -6.08
N LEU A 94 -11.69 -21.01 -5.93
CA LEU A 94 -12.25 -19.77 -6.48
C LEU A 94 -11.85 -19.49 -7.93
N GLY A 95 -10.99 -20.32 -8.53
CA GLY A 95 -10.62 -20.24 -9.94
C GLY A 95 -9.16 -19.87 -10.23
N SER A 96 -8.29 -19.83 -9.21
CA SER A 96 -6.85 -19.75 -9.44
C SER A 96 -6.37 -21.00 -10.17
N PRO A 97 -5.66 -20.91 -11.32
CA PRO A 97 -5.14 -22.08 -12.00
C PRO A 97 -4.13 -22.85 -11.16
N GLU A 98 -3.31 -22.10 -10.40
CA GLU A 98 -2.26 -22.65 -9.56
C GLU A 98 -1.98 -21.71 -8.38
N VAL A 99 -1.64 -22.27 -7.21
CA VAL A 99 -1.29 -21.53 -6.00
C VAL A 99 -0.12 -22.20 -5.29
N VAL A 100 0.92 -21.43 -4.98
CA VAL A 100 2.06 -21.87 -4.17
C VAL A 100 2.05 -21.11 -2.84
N ALA A 101 2.04 -21.83 -1.73
CA ALA A 101 2.15 -21.24 -0.39
C ALA A 101 3.61 -21.34 0.10
N ILE A 102 4.20 -20.21 0.48
CA ILE A 102 5.58 -20.12 0.97
C ILE A 102 5.58 -19.51 2.36
N ARG A 103 6.08 -20.24 3.35
CA ARG A 103 6.33 -19.66 4.67
C ARG A 103 7.49 -18.68 4.58
N ALA A 104 7.23 -17.41 4.88
CA ALA A 104 8.23 -16.34 4.85
C ALA A 104 7.91 -15.26 5.89
N ASP A 105 8.96 -14.74 6.53
CA ASP A 105 8.92 -13.54 7.35
C ASP A 105 9.59 -12.38 6.61
N VAL A 106 8.80 -11.37 6.21
CA VAL A 106 9.31 -10.23 5.45
C VAL A 106 10.29 -9.35 6.25
N SER A 107 10.37 -9.49 7.58
CA SER A 107 11.42 -8.83 8.38
C SER A 107 12.81 -9.46 8.18
N LYS A 108 12.91 -10.59 7.47
CA LYS A 108 14.16 -11.30 7.20
C LYS A 108 14.51 -11.18 5.72
N VAL A 109 15.62 -10.50 5.42
CA VAL A 109 16.11 -10.30 4.05
C VAL A 109 16.25 -11.62 3.27
N GLY A 110 16.70 -12.69 3.95
CA GLY A 110 16.85 -14.02 3.36
C GLY A 110 15.52 -14.62 2.88
N ASP A 111 14.46 -14.49 3.69
CA ASP A 111 13.10 -14.94 3.32
C ASP A 111 12.54 -14.09 2.18
N CYS A 112 12.80 -12.78 2.19
CA CYS A 112 12.41 -11.88 1.11
C CYS A 112 13.02 -12.26 -0.24
N LYS A 113 14.30 -12.66 -0.25
CA LYS A 113 14.95 -13.17 -1.47
C LYS A 113 14.36 -14.52 -1.88
N LYS A 114 14.29 -15.46 -0.92
CA LYS A 114 13.84 -16.84 -1.14
C LYS A 114 12.46 -16.89 -1.78
N GLN A 115 11.48 -16.14 -1.28
CA GLN A 115 10.12 -16.16 -1.82
C GLN A 115 10.04 -15.68 -3.28
N ILE A 116 10.88 -14.71 -3.68
CA ILE A 116 10.96 -14.25 -5.08
C ILE A 116 11.62 -15.32 -5.95
N ASP A 117 12.75 -15.86 -5.49
CA ASP A 117 13.48 -16.91 -6.21
C ASP A 117 12.61 -18.15 -6.44
N GLU A 118 11.85 -18.59 -5.43
CA GLU A 118 10.93 -19.73 -5.53
C GLU A 118 9.77 -19.42 -6.49
N ALA A 119 9.18 -18.22 -6.42
CA ALA A 119 8.14 -17.81 -7.36
C ALA A 119 8.61 -17.87 -8.82
N VAL A 120 9.81 -17.32 -9.07
CA VAL A 120 10.39 -17.29 -10.43
C VAL A 120 10.87 -18.66 -10.87
N LYS A 121 11.44 -19.47 -9.97
CA LYS A 121 11.83 -20.85 -10.27
C LYS A 121 10.61 -21.69 -10.66
N HIS A 122 9.49 -21.50 -9.98
CA HIS A 122 8.27 -22.28 -10.21
C HIS A 122 7.52 -21.83 -11.47
N PHE A 123 7.27 -20.54 -11.63
CA PHE A 123 6.43 -20.02 -12.72
C PHE A 123 7.22 -19.42 -13.90
N GLY A 124 8.55 -19.27 -13.78
CA GLY A 124 9.41 -18.64 -14.79
C GLY A 124 9.26 -17.12 -14.93
N ARG A 125 8.34 -16.50 -14.17
CA ARG A 125 7.98 -15.08 -14.25
C ARG A 125 7.38 -14.56 -12.94
N LEU A 126 7.34 -13.24 -12.80
CA LEU A 126 6.57 -12.53 -11.79
C LEU A 126 5.93 -11.31 -12.43
N ASP A 127 4.60 -11.18 -12.34
CA ASP A 127 3.86 -10.08 -12.97
C ASP A 127 3.47 -9.02 -11.95
N HIS A 128 2.88 -9.41 -10.82
CA HIS A 128 2.48 -8.48 -9.77
C HIS A 128 3.15 -8.85 -8.45
N LEU A 129 3.73 -7.86 -7.77
CA LEU A 129 4.13 -7.96 -6.38
C LEU A 129 3.18 -7.14 -5.51
N VAL A 130 2.53 -7.79 -4.54
CA VAL A 130 1.63 -7.15 -3.58
C VAL A 130 2.27 -7.16 -2.20
N ASN A 131 2.90 -6.04 -1.84
CA ASN A 131 3.46 -5.80 -0.52
C ASN A 131 2.34 -5.40 0.44
N ASN A 132 1.77 -6.39 1.13
CA ASN A 132 0.65 -6.21 2.04
C ASN A 132 0.98 -6.56 3.49
N ALA A 133 2.02 -7.37 3.75
CA ALA A 133 2.44 -7.73 5.10
C ALA A 133 2.63 -6.47 5.97
N GLY A 134 2.13 -6.54 7.19
CA GLY A 134 2.30 -5.47 8.17
C GLY A 134 1.80 -5.85 9.54
N ILE A 135 2.25 -5.11 10.54
CA ILE A 135 1.84 -5.17 11.93
C ILE A 135 1.50 -3.77 12.44
N LEU A 136 0.68 -3.73 13.48
CA LEU A 136 0.25 -2.51 14.18
C LEU A 136 0.87 -2.53 15.57
N SER A 137 1.28 -1.36 16.04
CA SER A 137 1.65 -1.11 17.43
C SER A 137 0.78 0.05 17.92
N ILE A 138 0.16 -0.12 19.08
CA ILE A 138 -0.74 0.86 19.71
C ILE A 138 -0.17 1.20 21.09
N GLY A 139 0.12 2.47 21.31
CA GLY A 139 0.62 2.96 22.60
C GLY A 139 1.04 4.41 22.51
N ASN A 140 1.01 5.12 23.64
CA ASN A 140 1.63 6.43 23.70
C ASN A 140 3.15 6.27 23.70
N ILE A 141 3.85 7.26 23.15
CA ILE A 141 5.32 7.25 23.14
C ILE A 141 5.92 7.32 24.55
N GLU A 142 5.15 7.87 25.51
CA GLU A 142 5.54 8.00 26.93
C GLU A 142 5.30 6.72 27.72
N ASP A 143 4.48 5.79 27.22
CA ASP A 143 4.19 4.55 27.93
C ASP A 143 5.47 3.69 28.00
N PRO A 144 5.66 2.88 29.06
CA PRO A 144 6.81 1.99 29.18
C PRO A 144 6.83 1.02 28.00
N THR A 145 7.61 1.33 26.97
CA THR A 145 7.57 0.61 25.71
C THR A 145 8.80 -0.25 25.52
N ASN A 146 8.59 -1.46 25.02
CA ASN A 146 9.67 -2.28 24.51
C ASN A 146 10.06 -1.78 23.11
N PHE A 147 11.17 -1.03 22.98
CA PHE A 147 11.69 -0.53 21.69
C PHE A 147 11.86 -1.61 20.61
N SER A 148 11.95 -2.89 20.98
CA SER A 148 11.95 -3.99 20.01
C SER A 148 10.64 -4.08 19.22
N GLU A 149 9.50 -3.70 19.80
CA GLU A 149 8.22 -3.64 19.11
C GLU A 149 8.24 -2.56 18.02
N PHE A 150 8.75 -1.37 18.33
CA PHE A 150 8.90 -0.28 17.36
C PHE A 150 9.82 -0.68 16.20
N THR A 151 10.93 -1.34 16.53
CA THR A 151 11.84 -1.88 15.52
C THR A 151 11.12 -2.90 14.64
N SER A 152 10.36 -3.83 15.23
CA SER A 152 9.63 -4.85 14.48
C SER A 152 8.58 -4.28 13.51
N VAL A 153 7.94 -3.15 13.87
CA VAL A 153 7.00 -2.43 13.01
C VAL A 153 7.71 -1.90 11.77
N MET A 154 8.86 -1.24 11.95
CA MET A 154 9.66 -0.74 10.83
C MET A 154 10.21 -1.88 9.97
N GLU A 155 10.74 -2.93 10.59
CA GLU A 155 11.26 -4.11 9.89
C GLU A 155 10.19 -4.79 9.03
N THR A 156 8.98 -4.95 9.56
CA THR A 156 7.91 -5.64 8.83
C THR A 156 7.24 -4.75 7.80
N ASN A 157 6.82 -3.54 8.21
CA ASN A 157 5.99 -2.67 7.37
C ASN A 157 6.81 -2.03 6.26
N PHE A 158 7.97 -1.46 6.60
CA PHE A 158 8.80 -0.71 5.67
C PHE A 158 9.84 -1.61 5.01
N TRP A 159 10.80 -2.11 5.80
CA TRP A 159 11.94 -2.85 5.25
C TRP A 159 11.52 -4.12 4.53
N GLY A 160 10.54 -4.87 5.06
CA GLY A 160 10.03 -6.06 4.38
C GLY A 160 9.45 -5.78 2.99
N SER A 161 8.83 -4.61 2.79
CA SER A 161 8.38 -4.17 1.47
C SER A 161 9.56 -3.78 0.58
N VAL A 162 10.57 -3.09 1.13
CA VAL A 162 11.80 -2.67 0.42
C VAL A 162 12.59 -3.90 -0.06
N TYR A 163 12.90 -4.85 0.83
CA TYR A 163 13.66 -6.05 0.51
C TYR A 163 12.95 -6.89 -0.56
N THR A 164 11.65 -7.15 -0.39
CA THR A 164 10.88 -7.94 -1.35
C THR A 164 10.83 -7.24 -2.71
N THR A 165 10.69 -5.91 -2.72
CA THR A 165 10.71 -5.12 -3.96
C THR A 165 12.04 -5.18 -4.66
N HIS A 166 13.15 -5.00 -3.92
CA HIS A 166 14.50 -5.03 -4.46
C HIS A 166 14.75 -6.30 -5.27
N TYR A 167 14.44 -7.47 -4.70
CA TYR A 167 14.61 -8.75 -5.39
C TYR A 167 13.61 -8.97 -6.54
N ALA A 168 12.41 -8.40 -6.47
CA ALA A 168 11.40 -8.55 -7.51
C ALA A 168 11.63 -7.67 -8.76
N ILE A 169 12.32 -6.52 -8.62
CA ILE A 169 12.49 -5.53 -9.70
C ILE A 169 12.97 -6.14 -11.03
N PRO A 170 14.01 -6.99 -11.10
CA PRO A 170 14.48 -7.55 -12.37
C PRO A 170 13.40 -8.36 -13.09
N HIS A 171 12.60 -9.11 -12.34
CA HIS A 171 11.55 -9.99 -12.88
C HIS A 171 10.31 -9.21 -13.30
N LEU A 172 9.92 -8.22 -12.49
CA LEU A 172 8.84 -7.29 -12.80
C LEU A 172 9.17 -6.43 -14.02
N ARG A 173 10.42 -5.97 -14.18
CA ARG A 173 10.84 -5.25 -15.39
C ARG A 173 10.68 -6.11 -16.65
N LYS A 174 11.07 -7.39 -16.59
CA LYS A 174 10.95 -8.33 -17.71
C LYS A 174 9.49 -8.57 -18.12
N SER A 175 8.56 -8.58 -17.16
CA SER A 175 7.13 -8.80 -17.42
C SER A 175 6.33 -7.51 -17.68
N LYS A 176 6.96 -6.33 -17.60
CA LYS A 176 6.27 -5.02 -17.50
C LYS A 176 5.23 -5.02 -16.40
N GLY A 177 5.63 -5.58 -15.26
CA GLY A 177 4.80 -5.90 -14.12
C GLY A 177 4.42 -4.70 -13.27
N LYS A 178 3.82 -4.98 -12.11
CA LYS A 178 3.30 -3.98 -11.19
C LYS A 178 3.66 -4.28 -9.73
N ILE A 179 3.88 -3.23 -8.97
CA ILE A 179 4.00 -3.26 -7.52
C ILE A 179 2.78 -2.60 -6.92
N ILE A 180 2.13 -3.29 -5.99
CA ILE A 180 1.02 -2.79 -5.21
C ILE A 180 1.50 -2.77 -3.76
N VAL A 181 1.58 -1.58 -3.17
CA VAL A 181 2.00 -1.43 -1.77
C VAL A 181 0.82 -1.00 -0.91
N ASN A 182 0.58 -1.76 0.16
CA ASN A 182 -0.44 -1.45 1.14
C ASN A 182 0.13 -0.54 2.24
N ALA A 183 0.06 0.78 2.01
CA ALA A 183 0.36 1.80 3.01
C ALA A 183 -0.83 1.92 3.98
N SER A 184 -1.27 3.15 4.29
CA SER A 184 -2.46 3.45 5.10
C SER A 184 -2.75 4.93 5.03
N ILE A 185 -3.99 5.33 5.31
CA ILE A 185 -4.32 6.74 5.59
C ILE A 185 -3.50 7.32 6.76
N ALA A 186 -3.09 6.45 7.69
CA ALA A 186 -2.19 6.75 8.80
C ALA A 186 -0.81 7.26 8.36
N GLY A 187 -0.40 7.02 7.10
CA GLY A 187 0.81 7.61 6.55
C GLY A 187 0.69 9.12 6.25
N TRP A 188 -0.53 9.66 6.21
CA TRP A 188 -0.78 11.08 6.02
C TRP A 188 -1.34 11.76 7.27
N THR A 189 -2.09 11.05 8.11
CA THR A 189 -2.76 11.62 9.29
C THR A 189 -2.02 11.34 10.59
N PRO A 190 -1.88 12.32 11.49
CA PRO A 190 -1.26 12.13 12.81
C PRO A 190 -2.24 11.46 13.78
N THR A 191 -2.55 10.18 13.55
CA THR A 191 -3.46 9.43 14.44
C THR A 191 -2.76 9.14 15.77
N PRO A 192 -3.31 9.59 16.92
CA PRO A 192 -2.70 9.35 18.23
C PRO A 192 -2.56 7.86 18.54
N LYS A 193 -1.61 7.54 19.43
CA LYS A 193 -1.22 6.16 19.83
C LYS A 193 -0.64 5.27 18.72
N LEU A 194 -0.50 5.78 17.50
CA LEU A 194 0.01 5.02 16.35
C LEU A 194 1.33 5.57 15.81
N SER A 195 2.13 6.28 16.62
CA SER A 195 3.28 7.08 16.18
C SER A 195 4.24 6.33 15.24
N ILE A 196 4.73 5.16 15.65
CA ILE A 196 5.67 4.36 14.83
C ILE A 196 4.98 3.70 13.65
N TYR A 197 3.73 3.27 13.81
CA TYR A 197 2.94 2.73 12.69
C TYR A 197 2.74 3.80 11.60
N ASN A 198 2.31 5.00 11.97
CA ASN A 198 2.15 6.15 11.08
C ASN A 198 3.46 6.47 10.37
N ALA A 199 4.58 6.51 11.10
CA ALA A 199 5.91 6.72 10.53
C ALA A 199 6.27 5.65 9.49
N SER A 200 6.04 4.37 9.79
CA SER A 200 6.30 3.28 8.84
C SER A 200 5.46 3.39 7.56
N LYS A 201 4.20 3.82 7.67
CA LYS A 201 3.29 3.98 6.52
C LYS A 201 3.61 5.25 5.71
N ALA A 202 4.07 6.32 6.37
CA ALA A 202 4.57 7.51 5.70
C ALA A 202 5.87 7.21 4.91
N ALA A 203 6.79 6.44 5.51
CA ALA A 203 8.03 6.01 4.86
C ALA A 203 7.76 5.19 3.60
N LEU A 204 6.79 4.26 3.63
CA LEU A 204 6.36 3.53 2.45
C LEU A 204 5.89 4.46 1.33
N ILE A 205 5.04 5.44 1.65
CA ILE A 205 4.49 6.36 0.64
C ILE A 205 5.63 7.11 -0.06
N SER A 206 6.52 7.74 0.71
CA SER A 206 7.65 8.50 0.16
C SER A 206 8.63 7.62 -0.63
N PHE A 207 8.94 6.41 -0.14
CA PHE A 207 9.82 5.48 -0.83
C PHE A 207 9.25 5.04 -2.18
N TYR A 208 7.98 4.62 -2.23
CA TYR A 208 7.37 4.14 -3.46
C TYR A 208 7.01 5.27 -4.45
N GLU A 209 6.84 6.50 -3.98
CA GLU A 209 6.77 7.69 -4.84
C GLU A 209 8.09 7.94 -5.55
N THR A 210 9.18 7.92 -4.80
CA THR A 210 10.54 8.06 -5.33
C THR A 210 10.86 6.93 -6.30
N LEU A 211 10.62 5.69 -5.90
CA LEU A 211 10.87 4.51 -6.72
C LEU A 211 10.06 4.51 -8.03
N ARG A 212 8.84 5.07 -8.03
CA ARG A 212 8.04 5.23 -9.26
C ARG A 212 8.72 6.16 -10.27
N VAL A 213 9.39 7.21 -9.79
CA VAL A 213 10.16 8.13 -10.64
C VAL A 213 11.42 7.42 -11.17
N GLU A 214 12.12 6.67 -10.32
CA GLU A 214 13.34 5.93 -10.68
C GLU A 214 13.09 4.81 -11.70
N LEU A 215 11.97 4.08 -11.57
CA LEU A 215 11.62 2.96 -12.45
C LEU A 215 10.86 3.38 -13.70
N GLY A 216 10.30 4.59 -13.74
CA GLY A 216 9.58 5.12 -14.88
C GLY A 216 8.41 4.24 -15.34
N ALA A 217 8.30 4.02 -16.65
CA ALA A 217 7.22 3.24 -17.26
C ALA A 217 7.46 1.72 -17.26
N ASP A 218 8.64 1.26 -16.81
CA ASP A 218 9.00 -0.17 -16.84
C ASP A 218 8.17 -1.01 -15.87
N ILE A 219 7.84 -0.44 -14.71
CA ILE A 219 7.13 -1.11 -13.62
C ILE A 219 6.07 -0.16 -13.06
N GLY A 220 4.80 -0.54 -13.14
CA GLY A 220 3.71 0.25 -12.57
C GLY A 220 3.70 0.17 -11.04
N ILE A 221 3.48 1.28 -10.34
CA ILE A 221 3.40 1.29 -8.86
C ILE A 221 2.09 1.92 -8.37
N THR A 222 1.27 1.12 -7.70
CA THR A 222 0.04 1.56 -7.02
C THR A 222 0.29 1.65 -5.51
N ILE A 223 0.19 2.86 -4.96
CA ILE A 223 0.21 3.10 -3.51
C ILE A 223 -1.22 3.07 -2.99
N VAL A 224 -1.52 2.10 -2.13
CA VAL A 224 -2.83 1.95 -1.52
C VAL A 224 -2.78 2.56 -0.12
N ALA A 225 -3.73 3.44 0.19
CA ALA A 225 -3.96 4.01 1.51
C ALA A 225 -5.36 3.62 2.00
N PRO A 226 -5.52 2.41 2.58
CA PRO A 226 -6.78 2.07 3.22
C PRO A 226 -7.01 2.91 4.47
N GLY A 227 -8.29 3.19 4.72
CA GLY A 227 -8.80 3.56 6.02
C GLY A 227 -8.79 2.38 7.00
N LEU A 228 -9.65 2.46 8.02
CA LEU A 228 -9.75 1.39 9.00
C LEU A 228 -10.45 0.15 8.41
N VAL A 229 -9.75 -0.98 8.36
CA VAL A 229 -10.26 -2.22 7.75
C VAL A 229 -10.46 -3.30 8.81
N SER A 230 -11.64 -3.94 8.81
CA SER A 230 -11.95 -5.06 9.72
C SER A 230 -10.96 -6.20 9.49
N SER A 231 -10.11 -6.45 10.47
CA SER A 231 -9.15 -7.55 10.47
C SER A 231 -8.75 -7.91 11.90
N GLU A 232 -7.96 -8.98 12.07
CA GLU A 232 -7.39 -9.32 13.38
C GLU A 232 -6.55 -8.17 13.98
N MET A 233 -5.93 -7.35 13.12
CA MET A 233 -5.13 -6.19 13.51
C MET A 233 -5.95 -5.07 14.16
N THR A 234 -7.26 -5.02 13.90
CA THR A 234 -8.15 -3.94 14.37
C THR A 234 -9.14 -4.41 15.43
N LYS A 235 -8.86 -5.55 16.09
CA LYS A 235 -9.71 -6.10 17.17
C LYS A 235 -9.49 -5.43 18.53
N ASP A 236 -8.47 -4.58 18.64
CA ASP A 236 -8.21 -3.80 19.85
C ASP A 236 -9.37 -2.84 20.16
N GLU A 237 -9.72 -2.69 21.44
CA GLU A 237 -10.84 -1.86 21.88
C GLU A 237 -10.71 -0.40 21.42
N TYR A 238 -9.48 0.13 21.36
CA TYR A 238 -9.21 1.47 20.84
C TYR A 238 -9.61 1.60 19.38
N MET A 239 -9.33 0.58 18.57
CA MET A 239 -9.66 0.57 17.14
C MET A 239 -11.17 0.37 16.89
N ILE A 240 -11.86 -0.33 17.79
CA ILE A 240 -13.31 -0.55 17.72
C ILE A 240 -14.09 0.75 17.95
N LYS A 241 -13.59 1.67 18.79
CA LYS A 241 -14.22 2.99 19.01
C LYS A 241 -14.21 3.88 17.76
N VAL A 242 -13.31 3.63 16.81
CA VAL A 242 -13.23 4.37 15.54
C VAL A 242 -14.31 3.84 14.57
N ARG A 243 -15.43 4.57 14.49
CA ARG A 243 -16.74 4.16 13.93
C ARG A 243 -16.81 3.82 12.41
N GLN A 244 -15.71 3.71 11.68
CA GLN A 244 -15.73 3.59 10.21
C GLN A 244 -14.88 2.45 9.67
N VAL A 245 -15.30 1.23 10.00
CA VAL A 245 -14.63 0.01 9.58
C VAL A 245 -15.15 -0.44 8.20
N ILE A 246 -14.28 -0.47 7.18
CA ILE A 246 -14.59 -1.11 5.90
C ILE A 246 -14.27 -2.61 5.95
N SER A 247 -14.99 -3.42 5.17
CA SER A 247 -14.69 -4.86 5.10
C SER A 247 -13.41 -5.11 4.28
N ALA A 248 -12.59 -6.06 4.74
CA ALA A 248 -11.37 -6.46 4.02
C ALA A 248 -11.66 -6.96 2.60
N LYS A 249 -12.80 -7.64 2.39
CA LYS A 249 -13.30 -8.03 1.07
C LYS A 249 -13.52 -6.83 0.14
N ARG A 250 -14.18 -5.76 0.62
CA ARG A 250 -14.42 -4.55 -0.18
C ARG A 250 -13.10 -3.86 -0.51
N CYS A 251 -12.21 -3.73 0.48
CA CYS A 251 -10.89 -3.13 0.30
C CYS A 251 -10.07 -3.90 -0.75
N ALA A 252 -9.96 -5.23 -0.62
CA ALA A 252 -9.25 -6.08 -1.56
C ALA A 252 -9.81 -5.97 -2.99
N LYS A 253 -11.13 -5.98 -3.17
CA LYS A 253 -11.75 -5.80 -4.49
C LYS A 253 -11.37 -4.44 -5.11
N ALA A 254 -11.36 -3.37 -4.32
CA ALA A 254 -10.94 -2.04 -4.78
C ALA A 254 -9.46 -2.03 -5.19
N ILE A 255 -8.59 -2.67 -4.40
CA ILE A 255 -7.15 -2.79 -4.67
C ILE A 255 -6.91 -3.53 -5.99
N VAL A 256 -7.50 -4.71 -6.19
CA VAL A 256 -7.30 -5.48 -7.43
C VAL A 256 -7.82 -4.71 -8.65
N ASN A 257 -8.99 -4.06 -8.54
CA ASN A 257 -9.51 -3.22 -9.62
C ASN A 257 -8.55 -2.06 -9.95
N SER A 258 -7.96 -1.44 -8.93
CA SER A 258 -7.01 -0.33 -9.09
C SER A 258 -5.69 -0.78 -9.72
N ALA A 259 -5.18 -1.94 -9.30
CA ALA A 259 -4.02 -2.58 -9.89
C ALA A 259 -4.24 -2.88 -11.38
N CYS A 260 -5.39 -3.48 -11.74
CA CYS A 260 -5.74 -3.79 -13.13
C CYS A 260 -5.86 -2.52 -14.00
N ARG A 261 -6.40 -1.42 -13.46
CA ARG A 261 -6.45 -0.11 -14.17
C ARG A 261 -5.08 0.56 -14.28
N GLY A 262 -4.11 0.17 -13.45
CA GLY A 262 -2.82 0.83 -13.35
C GLY A 262 -2.93 2.23 -12.72
N ASP A 263 -3.78 2.38 -11.70
CA ASP A 263 -3.84 3.63 -10.94
C ASP A 263 -2.54 3.82 -10.14
N THR A 264 -2.09 5.05 -9.97
CA THR A 264 -0.91 5.34 -9.13
C THR A 264 -1.25 5.36 -7.64
N TYR A 265 -2.48 5.75 -7.29
CA TYR A 265 -2.98 5.77 -5.91
C TYR A 265 -4.38 5.18 -5.81
N LEU A 266 -4.62 4.49 -4.71
CA LEU A 266 -5.95 4.12 -4.25
C LEU A 266 -6.11 4.55 -2.80
N THR A 267 -7.22 5.23 -2.49
CA THR A 267 -7.65 5.47 -1.11
C THR A 267 -9.03 4.86 -0.97
N GLU A 268 -9.21 4.00 0.03
CA GLU A 268 -10.49 3.34 0.29
C GLU A 268 -10.83 3.44 1.78
N PRO A 269 -11.95 4.07 2.17
CA PRO A 269 -12.95 4.70 1.29
C PRO A 269 -12.43 5.98 0.60
N SER A 270 -12.96 6.27 -0.59
CA SER A 270 -12.45 7.32 -1.48
C SER A 270 -12.54 8.74 -0.93
N TRP A 271 -13.47 9.02 -0.01
CA TRP A 271 -13.62 10.35 0.59
C TRP A 271 -12.45 10.73 1.51
N PHE A 272 -11.67 9.75 2.01
CA PHE A 272 -10.43 10.03 2.73
C PHE A 272 -9.33 10.66 1.87
N LYS A 273 -9.48 10.71 0.54
CA LYS A 273 -8.56 11.46 -0.35
C LYS A 273 -8.47 12.93 0.01
N MET A 274 -9.47 13.48 0.69
CA MET A 274 -9.46 14.88 1.13
C MET A 274 -8.57 15.09 2.36
N LEU A 275 -8.31 14.08 3.19
CA LEU A 275 -7.57 14.27 4.45
C LEU A 275 -6.16 14.85 4.27
N PRO A 276 -5.34 14.40 3.29
CA PRO A 276 -4.05 15.05 3.03
C PRO A 276 -4.18 16.51 2.60
N VAL A 277 -5.24 16.85 1.86
CA VAL A 277 -5.52 18.25 1.45
C VAL A 277 -5.88 19.09 2.67
N TRP A 278 -6.76 18.59 3.54
CA TRP A 278 -7.11 19.28 4.79
C TRP A 278 -5.90 19.49 5.69
N LYS A 279 -5.03 18.47 5.83
CA LYS A 279 -3.79 18.61 6.59
C LYS A 279 -2.85 19.66 6.02
N LEU A 280 -2.74 19.73 4.69
CA LEU A 280 -1.88 20.69 4.01
C LEU A 280 -2.38 22.13 4.17
N VAL A 281 -3.70 22.35 4.10
CA VAL A 281 -4.31 23.69 4.13
C VAL A 281 -4.60 24.17 5.55
N PHE A 282 -4.95 23.26 6.46
CA PHE A 282 -5.35 23.55 7.85
C PHE A 282 -4.65 22.59 8.84
N PRO A 283 -3.32 22.69 9.00
CA PRO A 283 -2.57 21.76 9.83
C PRO A 283 -2.98 21.83 11.31
N GLU A 284 -3.16 23.02 11.87
CA GLU A 284 -3.54 23.21 13.28
C GLU A 284 -4.95 22.68 13.56
N ALA A 285 -5.91 22.93 12.66
CA ALA A 285 -7.27 22.42 12.80
C ALA A 285 -7.32 20.89 12.70
N THR A 286 -6.50 20.32 11.81
CA THR A 286 -6.37 18.86 11.66
C THR A 286 -5.79 18.24 12.93
N GLU A 287 -4.76 18.86 13.51
CA GLU A 287 -4.17 18.43 14.77
C GLU A 287 -5.18 18.50 15.92
N GLN A 288 -5.91 19.61 16.02
CA GLN A 288 -6.91 19.81 17.08
C GLN A 288 -8.05 18.79 16.99
N LEU A 289 -8.50 18.47 15.76
CA LEU A 289 -9.46 17.39 15.52
C LEU A 289 -8.90 16.02 15.94
N CYS A 290 -7.65 15.70 15.58
CA CYS A 290 -7.01 14.45 15.99
C CYS A 290 -6.87 14.34 17.52
N ARG A 291 -6.53 15.45 18.21
CA ARG A 291 -6.52 15.51 19.68
C ARG A 291 -7.91 15.24 20.26
N TRP A 292 -8.94 15.89 19.73
CA TRP A 292 -10.32 15.71 20.19
C TRP A 292 -10.82 14.26 20.01
N LEU A 293 -10.52 13.62 18.87
CA LEU A 293 -10.88 12.22 18.61
C LEU A 293 -10.14 11.20 19.48
N SER A 294 -9.09 11.62 20.20
CA SER A 294 -8.27 10.75 21.05
C SER A 294 -8.60 10.80 22.54
N GLN A 295 -9.46 11.74 22.94
CA GLN A 295 -10.05 11.84 24.29
C GLN A 295 -11.25 10.90 24.41
#